data_AF-A0AAE4A1I9-F1
#
_entry.id   AF-A0AAE4A1I9-F1
#
_cell.length_a   1.000
_cell.length_b   1.000
_cell.length_c   1.000
_cell.angle_alpha   90.00
_cell.angle_beta   90.00
_cell.angle_gamma   90.00
#
_symmetry.space_group_name_H-M   'P 1'
#
loop_
_entity.id
_entity.type
_entity.pdbx_description
1 polymer ?
#
loop_
_entity_poly.entity_id
_entity_poly.type
_entity_poly.pdbx_seq_one_letter_code
_entity_poly.pdbx_strand_id
1 'polypeptide(L)'
;MATLPVPDDGSGAGSHDRDTRLAYQVARDLMGEDRDRYRQIVISVQNRVVILTGRASAATRDAAAGIARHSSGVADVCNLIQVWGEPAEPAGAGHAASDRSRFDEIVAPMAKEAARWSGRRPVHTLGIRTLVVSAVTLGTAWSTLLIVTVALGWQAGILAAAFVALVMVIVNSRRLLRYAAGRHTGRPTAPGTPPS
;
A
#
# COMPACT_ATOMS: atom_id res chain seq x y z
N MET A 1 24.13 -3.16 -17.84
CA MET A 1 22.76 -2.96 -18.35
C MET A 1 22.14 -1.84 -17.52
N ALA A 2 22.31 -0.59 -17.96
CA ALA A 2 21.88 0.58 -17.21
C ALA A 2 20.44 0.92 -17.62
N THR A 3 19.50 0.76 -16.70
CA THR A 3 18.12 1.19 -16.86
C THR A 3 18.11 2.72 -16.85
N LEU A 4 17.85 3.34 -17.99
CA LEU A 4 17.68 4.79 -18.05
C LEU A 4 16.39 5.18 -17.31
N PRO A 5 16.41 6.22 -16.46
CA PRO A 5 15.20 6.77 -15.87
C PRO A 5 14.29 7.31 -16.97
N VAL A 6 13.05 6.85 -17.00
CA VAL A 6 12.02 7.36 -17.92
C VAL A 6 11.77 8.83 -17.55
N PRO A 7 11.90 9.79 -18.49
CA PRO A 7 11.56 11.17 -18.22
C PRO A 7 10.06 11.26 -17.92
N ASP A 8 9.73 11.73 -16.71
CA ASP A 8 8.39 12.12 -16.31
C ASP A 8 8.00 13.34 -17.17
N ASP A 9 7.15 13.10 -18.16
CA ASP A 9 6.84 14.03 -19.23
C ASP A 9 5.83 15.10 -18.81
N GLY A 10 5.60 15.34 -17.52
CA GLY A 10 4.76 16.44 -17.02
C GLY A 10 3.29 16.42 -17.50
N SER A 11 2.90 15.44 -18.32
CA SER A 11 1.59 15.30 -18.96
C SER A 11 0.47 15.11 -17.94
N GLY A 12 0.80 14.61 -16.74
CA GLY A 12 -0.13 14.41 -15.63
C GLY A 12 -0.60 15.69 -14.93
N ALA A 13 0.23 16.75 -14.92
CA ALA A 13 -0.14 18.01 -14.25
C ALA A 13 -1.27 18.73 -15.00
N GLY A 14 -1.24 18.71 -16.34
CA GLY A 14 -2.25 19.35 -17.18
C GLY A 14 -3.58 18.59 -17.28
N SER A 15 -3.61 17.28 -17.02
CA SER A 15 -4.88 16.52 -16.93
C SER A 15 -5.55 16.75 -15.58
N HIS A 16 -4.80 16.71 -14.48
CA HIS A 16 -5.32 16.97 -13.13
C HIS A 16 -5.92 18.38 -13.01
N ASP A 17 -5.25 19.38 -13.58
CA ASP A 17 -5.75 20.76 -13.55
C ASP A 17 -7.04 20.92 -14.38
N ARG A 18 -7.14 20.24 -15.52
CA ARG A 18 -8.40 20.21 -16.32
C ARG A 18 -9.53 19.51 -15.59
N ASP A 19 -9.27 18.36 -14.97
CA ASP A 19 -10.26 17.61 -14.21
C ASP A 19 -10.73 18.40 -12.98
N THR A 20 -9.82 19.12 -12.32
CA THR A 20 -10.15 19.99 -11.19
C THR A 20 -11.07 21.13 -11.62
N ARG A 21 -10.74 21.83 -12.72
CA ARG A 21 -11.60 22.89 -13.26
C ARG A 21 -12.98 22.35 -13.67
N LEU A 22 -13.02 21.17 -14.27
CA LEU A 22 -14.26 20.50 -14.65
C LEU A 22 -15.10 20.13 -13.42
N ALA A 23 -14.47 19.61 -12.36
CA ALA A 23 -15.14 19.32 -11.10
C ALA A 23 -15.77 20.57 -10.47
N TYR A 24 -15.04 21.70 -10.46
CA TYR A 24 -15.57 22.98 -9.98
C TYR A 24 -16.75 23.49 -10.82
N GLN A 25 -16.67 23.34 -12.15
CA GLN A 25 -17.75 23.74 -13.04
C GLN A 25 -19.02 22.91 -12.77
N VAL A 26 -18.90 21.58 -12.76
CA VAL A 26 -20.03 20.68 -12.49
C VAL A 26 -20.63 20.94 -11.10
N ALA A 27 -19.78 21.16 -10.09
CA ALA A 27 -20.24 21.47 -8.74
C ALA A 27 -21.02 22.80 -8.69
N ARG A 28 -20.58 23.82 -9.44
CA ARG A 28 -21.27 25.11 -9.53
C ARG A 28 -22.61 24.97 -10.22
N ASP A 29 -22.68 24.22 -11.32
CA ASP A 29 -23.90 23.98 -12.08
C ASP A 29 -24.94 23.24 -11.22
N LEU A 30 -24.51 22.23 -10.45
CA LEU A 30 -25.36 21.52 -9.49
C LEU A 30 -25.85 22.42 -8.34
N MET A 31 -24.98 23.25 -7.77
CA MET A 31 -25.35 24.15 -6.68
C MET A 31 -26.29 25.29 -7.11
N GLY A 32 -26.31 25.64 -8.40
CA GLY A 32 -27.19 26.68 -8.94
C GLY A 32 -28.66 26.27 -9.02
N GLU A 33 -28.94 24.98 -9.26
CA GLU A 33 -30.31 24.48 -9.45
C GLU A 33 -31.04 24.30 -8.11
N ASP A 34 -30.41 23.63 -7.12
CA ASP A 34 -30.99 23.49 -5.78
C ASP A 34 -29.95 23.05 -4.73
N ARG A 35 -29.37 24.03 -4.03
CA ARG A 35 -28.26 23.81 -3.11
C ARG A 35 -28.57 22.87 -1.95
N ASP A 36 -29.84 22.71 -1.55
CA ASP A 36 -30.21 21.84 -0.43
C ASP A 36 -30.40 20.39 -0.86
N ARG A 37 -30.84 20.14 -2.10
CA ARG A 37 -30.98 18.79 -2.66
C ARG A 37 -29.64 18.11 -2.95
N TYR A 38 -28.59 18.86 -3.26
CA TYR A 38 -27.29 18.30 -3.67
C TYR A 38 -26.22 18.22 -2.57
N ARG A 39 -26.51 18.61 -1.32
CA ARG A 39 -25.51 18.60 -0.22
C ARG A 39 -24.93 17.21 0.10
N GLN A 40 -25.65 16.15 -0.23
CA GLN A 40 -25.25 14.77 0.05
C GLN A 40 -24.60 14.06 -1.14
N ILE A 41 -24.35 14.79 -2.23
CA ILE A 41 -23.72 14.26 -3.44
C ILE A 41 -22.27 14.74 -3.49
N VAL A 42 -21.35 13.78 -3.57
CA VAL A 42 -19.91 13.99 -3.74
C VAL A 42 -19.57 13.81 -5.21
N ILE A 43 -18.83 14.79 -5.75
CA ILE A 43 -18.43 14.86 -7.15
C ILE A 43 -16.91 14.63 -7.21
N SER A 44 -16.47 13.73 -8.06
CA SER A 44 -15.07 13.60 -8.44
C SER A 44 -14.94 13.48 -9.94
N VAL A 45 -13.81 13.90 -10.50
CA VAL A 45 -13.56 13.86 -11.94
C VAL A 45 -12.21 13.21 -12.19
N GLN A 46 -12.17 12.26 -13.12
CA GLN A 46 -10.94 11.59 -13.53
C GLN A 46 -10.95 11.40 -15.05
N ASN A 47 -9.94 11.91 -15.74
CA ASN A 47 -9.81 11.82 -17.19
C ASN A 47 -11.07 12.31 -17.93
N ARG A 48 -11.68 13.41 -17.45
CA ARG A 48 -12.97 13.95 -17.92
C ARG A 48 -14.21 13.07 -17.68
N VAL A 49 -14.10 12.00 -16.90
CA VAL A 49 -15.25 11.21 -16.44
C VAL A 49 -15.71 11.74 -15.10
N VAL A 50 -16.96 12.18 -15.02
CA VAL A 50 -17.57 12.68 -13.79
C VAL A 50 -18.16 11.51 -13.02
N ILE A 51 -17.74 11.34 -11.78
CA ILE A 51 -18.23 10.32 -10.87
C ILE A 51 -19.07 11.00 -9.80
N LEU A 52 -20.37 10.71 -9.81
CA LEU A 52 -21.34 11.21 -8.85
C LEU A 52 -21.62 10.12 -7.82
N THR A 53 -21.39 10.38 -6.55
CA THR A 53 -21.63 9.44 -5.44
C THR A 53 -22.43 10.13 -4.35
N GLY A 54 -23.10 9.36 -3.49
CA GLY A 54 -23.86 9.92 -2.36
C GLY A 54 -25.24 9.33 -2.22
N ARG A 55 -26.13 10.06 -1.54
CA ARG A 55 -27.54 9.67 -1.39
C ARG A 55 -28.45 10.79 -1.89
N ALA A 56 -29.47 10.43 -2.67
CA ALA A 56 -30.43 11.37 -3.26
C ALA A 56 -31.80 10.71 -3.44
N SER A 57 -32.84 11.45 -3.82
CA SER A 57 -34.06 10.84 -4.36
C SER A 57 -33.82 10.43 -5.83
N ALA A 58 -34.66 9.56 -6.39
CA ALA A 58 -34.55 9.16 -7.80
C ALA A 58 -34.56 10.37 -8.75
N ALA A 59 -35.47 11.32 -8.52
CA ALA A 59 -35.54 12.56 -9.29
C ALA A 59 -34.26 13.40 -9.19
N THR A 60 -33.67 13.54 -8.00
CA THR A 60 -32.42 14.27 -7.82
C THR A 60 -31.23 13.55 -8.47
N ARG A 61 -31.20 12.21 -8.42
CA ARG A 61 -30.18 11.39 -9.09
C ARG A 61 -30.18 11.61 -10.60
N ASP A 62 -31.37 11.62 -11.22
CA ASP A 62 -31.51 11.81 -12.67
C ASP A 62 -31.21 13.25 -13.08
N ALA A 63 -31.69 14.23 -12.31
CA ALA A 63 -31.36 15.63 -12.51
C ALA A 63 -29.84 15.87 -12.43
N ALA A 64 -29.16 15.31 -11.42
CA ALA A 64 -27.72 15.46 -11.27
C ALA A 64 -26.94 14.87 -12.45
N ALA A 65 -27.35 13.69 -12.94
CA ALA A 65 -26.74 13.09 -14.13
C ALA A 65 -27.06 13.87 -15.42
N GLY A 66 -28.25 14.49 -15.49
CA GLY A 66 -28.60 15.40 -16.56
C GLY A 66 -27.67 16.61 -16.60
N ILE A 67 -27.52 17.31 -15.47
CA ILE A 67 -26.64 18.48 -15.36
C ILE A 67 -25.20 18.12 -15.71
N ALA A 68 -24.65 17.06 -15.11
CA ALA A 68 -23.27 16.65 -15.37
C ALA A 68 -23.01 16.30 -16.85
N ARG A 69 -23.98 15.69 -17.55
CA ARG A 69 -23.84 15.36 -18.98
C ARG A 69 -23.86 16.59 -19.89
N HIS A 70 -24.49 17.68 -19.46
CA HIS A 70 -24.55 18.93 -20.23
C HIS A 70 -23.37 19.86 -19.94
N SER A 71 -22.58 19.60 -18.90
CA SER A 71 -21.37 20.39 -18.61
C SER A 71 -20.31 20.19 -19.69
N SER A 72 -19.78 21.31 -20.20
CA SER A 72 -18.79 21.31 -21.28
C SER A 72 -17.50 20.58 -20.88
N GLY A 73 -17.05 19.65 -21.71
CA GLY A 73 -15.78 18.95 -21.52
C GLY A 73 -15.88 17.62 -20.76
N VAL A 74 -17.08 17.24 -20.31
CA VAL A 74 -17.35 15.89 -19.78
C VAL A 74 -17.31 14.87 -20.91
N ALA A 75 -16.55 13.80 -20.72
CA ALA A 75 -16.50 12.68 -21.66
C ALA A 75 -17.54 11.61 -21.33
N ASP A 76 -17.75 11.34 -20.04
CA ASP A 76 -18.73 10.38 -19.55
C ASP A 76 -19.16 10.70 -18.10
N VAL A 77 -20.29 10.15 -17.66
CA VAL A 77 -20.83 10.34 -16.32
C VAL A 77 -21.15 8.98 -15.68
N CYS A 78 -20.40 8.64 -14.62
CA CYS A 78 -20.66 7.50 -13.77
C CYS A 78 -21.55 7.92 -12.59
N ASN A 79 -22.85 7.57 -12.65
CA ASN A 79 -23.81 7.88 -11.59
C ASN A 79 -23.96 6.73 -10.58
N LEU A 80 -23.30 6.88 -9.44
CA LEU A 80 -23.27 5.95 -8.31
C LEU A 80 -24.07 6.48 -7.09
N ILE A 81 -24.99 7.41 -7.31
CA ILE A 81 -25.87 7.95 -6.25
C ILE A 81 -26.88 6.87 -5.82
N GLN A 82 -26.99 6.64 -4.52
CA GLN A 82 -27.96 5.72 -3.92
C GLN A 82 -29.29 6.44 -3.67
N VAL A 83 -30.41 5.79 -4.01
CA VAL A 83 -31.74 6.37 -3.81
C VAL A 83 -32.28 6.04 -2.41
N TRP A 84 -32.82 7.03 -1.68
CA TRP A 84 -33.51 6.76 -0.41
C TRP A 84 -34.82 6.02 -0.62
N GLY A 85 -35.08 5.00 0.19
CA GLY A 85 -36.40 4.38 0.27
C GLY A 85 -36.75 3.47 -0.90
N GLU A 86 -35.85 3.28 -1.87
CA GLU A 86 -35.86 2.06 -2.66
C GLU A 86 -35.32 0.95 -1.73
N PRO A 87 -36.12 -0.08 -1.38
CA PRO A 87 -35.49 -1.38 -1.25
C PRO A 87 -34.73 -1.58 -2.56
N ALA A 88 -33.56 -2.17 -2.54
CA ALA A 88 -33.08 -2.82 -3.76
C ALA A 88 -34.04 -3.96 -4.06
N GLU A 89 -35.26 -3.65 -4.50
CA GLU A 89 -36.18 -4.57 -5.14
C GLU A 89 -35.82 -4.48 -6.61
N PRO A 90 -35.00 -5.40 -7.09
CA PRO A 90 -34.69 -5.47 -8.50
C PRO A 90 -35.98 -5.83 -9.24
N ALA A 91 -36.73 -4.83 -9.70
CA ALA A 91 -37.81 -4.94 -10.69
C ALA A 91 -37.30 -5.44 -12.08
N GLY A 92 -36.13 -6.09 -12.08
CA GLY A 92 -35.52 -6.79 -13.19
C GLY A 92 -34.61 -7.95 -12.73
N ALA A 93 -34.66 -8.44 -11.48
CA ALA A 93 -33.79 -9.56 -11.06
C ALA A 93 -34.02 -10.84 -11.87
N GLY A 94 -35.24 -11.08 -12.36
CA GLY A 94 -35.48 -12.21 -13.26
C GLY A 94 -34.75 -12.06 -14.60
N HIS A 95 -34.68 -10.85 -15.15
CA HIS A 95 -34.03 -10.59 -16.44
C HIS A 95 -32.52 -10.36 -16.29
N ALA A 96 -32.06 -9.62 -15.28
CA ALA A 96 -30.66 -9.36 -15.03
C ALA A 96 -29.91 -10.60 -14.51
N ALA A 97 -30.54 -11.48 -13.74
CA ALA A 97 -29.91 -12.76 -13.37
C ALA A 97 -29.85 -13.72 -14.57
N SER A 98 -30.87 -13.72 -15.43
CA SER A 98 -30.88 -14.47 -16.69
C SER A 98 -29.83 -13.95 -17.68
N ASP A 99 -29.72 -12.63 -17.83
CA ASP A 99 -28.74 -11.97 -18.70
C ASP A 99 -27.31 -12.17 -18.19
N ARG A 100 -27.10 -12.12 -16.86
CA ARG A 100 -25.80 -12.45 -16.25
C ARG A 100 -25.45 -13.92 -16.44
N SER A 101 -26.42 -14.84 -16.35
CA SER A 101 -26.20 -16.27 -16.59
C SER A 101 -25.88 -16.55 -18.07
N ARG A 102 -26.56 -15.87 -19.01
CA ARG A 102 -26.29 -15.96 -20.45
C ARG A 102 -24.94 -15.38 -20.82
N PHE A 103 -24.59 -14.24 -20.23
CA PHE A 103 -23.27 -13.65 -20.40
C PHE A 103 -22.18 -14.55 -19.83
N ASP A 104 -22.38 -15.10 -18.63
CA ASP A 104 -21.45 -16.07 -18.02
C ASP A 104 -21.29 -17.33 -18.89
N GLU A 105 -22.37 -17.82 -19.52
CA GLU A 105 -22.33 -18.94 -20.46
C GLU A 105 -21.52 -18.61 -21.73
N ILE A 106 -21.70 -17.41 -22.30
CA ILE A 106 -20.95 -16.95 -23.49
C ILE A 106 -19.47 -16.70 -23.16
N VAL A 107 -19.18 -16.17 -21.97
CA VAL A 107 -17.81 -15.82 -21.56
C VAL A 107 -17.05 -17.01 -20.98
N ALA A 108 -17.73 -18.02 -20.43
CA ALA A 108 -17.10 -19.23 -19.91
C ALA A 108 -16.08 -19.90 -20.86
N PRO A 109 -16.36 -20.08 -22.18
CA PRO A 109 -15.35 -20.61 -23.10
C PRO A 109 -14.19 -19.63 -23.33
N MET A 110 -14.44 -18.32 -23.40
CA MET A 110 -13.37 -17.31 -23.56
C MET A 110 -12.49 -17.20 -22.31
N ALA A 111 -13.05 -17.33 -21.12
CA ALA A 111 -12.29 -17.33 -19.87
C ALA A 111 -11.34 -18.54 -19.79
N LYS A 112 -11.77 -19.70 -20.30
CA LYS A 112 -10.92 -20.91 -20.42
C LYS A 112 -9.78 -20.72 -21.43
N GLU A 113 -10.03 -20.04 -22.54
CA GLU A 113 -8.99 -19.71 -23.53
C GLU A 113 -8.02 -18.65 -23.00
N ALA A 114 -8.51 -17.60 -22.35
CA ALA A 114 -7.68 -16.58 -21.72
C ALA A 114 -6.75 -17.18 -20.66
N ALA A 115 -7.24 -18.15 -19.87
CA ALA A 115 -6.41 -18.87 -18.91
C ALA A 115 -5.26 -19.64 -19.60
N ARG A 116 -5.50 -20.22 -20.78
CA ARG A 116 -4.49 -20.94 -21.58
C ARG A 116 -3.39 -20.01 -22.10
N TRP A 117 -3.73 -18.78 -22.51
CA TRP A 117 -2.75 -17.79 -23.01
C TRP A 117 -2.04 -17.02 -21.89
N SER A 118 -2.64 -16.93 -20.71
CA SER A 118 -2.16 -16.02 -19.66
C SER A 118 -0.80 -16.40 -19.07
N GLY A 119 -0.29 -17.64 -19.24
CA GLY A 119 1.05 -18.09 -18.83
C GLY A 119 1.42 -17.82 -17.35
N ARG A 120 0.49 -17.27 -16.58
CA ARG A 120 0.68 -16.79 -15.23
C ARG A 120 0.38 -17.96 -14.33
N ARG A 121 1.42 -18.48 -13.70
CA ARG A 121 1.27 -19.43 -12.57
C ARG A 121 0.19 -18.86 -11.65
N PRO A 122 -0.82 -19.65 -11.25
CA PRO A 122 -1.91 -19.17 -10.43
C PRO A 122 -1.32 -18.59 -9.15
N VAL A 123 -1.37 -17.27 -9.02
CA VAL A 123 -1.05 -16.60 -7.76
C VAL A 123 -2.20 -16.98 -6.84
N HIS A 124 -1.98 -18.02 -6.04
CA HIS A 124 -2.96 -18.55 -5.11
C HIS A 124 -3.56 -17.38 -4.30
N THR A 125 -4.86 -17.18 -4.45
CA THR A 125 -5.71 -16.26 -3.69
C THR A 125 -5.64 -16.49 -2.16
N LEU A 126 -4.95 -17.54 -1.71
CA LEU A 126 -4.51 -17.75 -0.32
C LEU A 126 -3.52 -16.68 0.20
N GLY A 127 -2.93 -15.86 -0.68
CA GLY A 127 -1.88 -14.90 -0.29
C GLY A 127 -2.37 -13.64 0.43
N ILE A 128 -3.59 -13.14 0.18
CA ILE A 128 -3.98 -11.82 0.72
C ILE A 128 -4.30 -11.92 2.22
N ARG A 129 -5.03 -12.96 2.64
CA ARG A 129 -5.35 -13.16 4.07
C ARG A 129 -4.09 -13.44 4.91
N THR A 130 -3.14 -14.20 4.37
CA THR A 130 -1.87 -14.50 5.05
C THR A 130 -0.97 -13.27 5.12
N LEU A 131 -0.95 -12.42 4.08
CA LEU A 131 -0.23 -11.15 4.12
C LEU A 131 -0.78 -10.20 5.18
N VAL A 132 -2.11 -10.06 5.28
CA VAL A 132 -2.73 -9.19 6.30
C VAL A 132 -2.42 -9.68 7.71
N VAL A 133 -2.54 -10.98 7.98
CA VAL A 133 -2.19 -11.55 9.30
C VAL A 133 -0.71 -11.33 9.61
N SER A 134 0.18 -11.53 8.64
CA SER A 134 1.62 -11.31 8.85
C SER A 134 1.95 -9.85 9.17
N ALA A 135 1.34 -8.89 8.46
CA ALA A 135 1.55 -7.47 8.69
C ALA A 135 1.08 -7.03 10.09
N VAL A 136 -0.08 -7.52 10.54
CA VAL A 136 -0.61 -7.22 11.88
C VAL A 136 0.30 -7.77 12.97
N THR A 137 0.78 -9.01 12.83
CA THR A 137 1.69 -9.63 13.82
C THR A 137 3.03 -8.92 13.89
N LEU A 138 3.59 -8.51 12.74
CA LEU A 138 4.86 -7.79 12.70
C LEU A 138 4.72 -6.40 13.36
N GLY A 139 3.61 -5.71 13.09
CA GLY A 139 3.33 -4.40 13.70
C GLY A 139 3.15 -4.48 15.22
N THR A 140 2.44 -5.51 15.71
CA THR A 140 2.28 -5.71 17.17
C THR A 140 3.59 -6.07 17.85
N ALA A 141 4.39 -6.96 17.25
CA ALA A 141 5.71 -7.30 17.78
C ALA A 141 6.67 -6.10 17.81
N TRP A 142 6.65 -5.26 16.77
CA TRP A 142 7.49 -4.06 16.73
C TRP A 142 7.05 -3.01 17.76
N SER A 143 5.75 -2.85 17.95
CA SER A 143 5.19 -1.92 18.93
C SER A 143 5.52 -2.35 20.37
N THR A 144 5.39 -3.64 20.70
CA THR A 144 5.77 -4.14 22.03
C THR A 144 7.27 -3.99 22.27
N LEU A 145 8.10 -4.23 21.26
CA LEU A 145 9.55 -4.00 21.33
C LEU A 145 9.87 -2.53 21.64
N LEU A 146 9.20 -1.57 20.99
CA LEU A 146 9.39 -0.14 21.26
C LEU A 146 8.95 0.25 22.68
N ILE A 147 7.79 -0.24 23.12
CA ILE A 147 7.28 0.00 24.48
C ILE A 147 8.25 -0.54 25.52
N VAL A 148 8.76 -1.76 25.33
CA VAL A 148 9.77 -2.38 26.20
C VAL A 148 11.06 -1.56 26.19
N THR A 149 11.53 -1.12 25.03
CA THR A 149 12.75 -0.30 24.90
C THR A 149 12.63 1.04 25.64
N VAL A 150 11.48 1.71 25.52
CA VAL A 150 11.20 2.97 26.23
C VAL A 150 11.01 2.73 27.74
N ALA A 151 10.33 1.64 28.12
CA ALA A 151 10.04 1.31 29.52
C ALA A 151 11.29 0.89 30.31
N LEU A 152 12.23 0.17 29.69
CA LEU A 152 13.53 -0.12 30.30
C LEU A 152 14.45 1.13 30.32
N GLY A 153 14.14 2.15 29.52
CA GLY A 153 14.80 3.43 29.52
C GLY A 153 16.33 3.36 29.39
N TRP A 154 16.99 4.40 29.91
CA TRP A 154 18.45 4.51 30.03
C TRP A 154 19.12 3.35 30.80
N GLN A 155 18.37 2.54 31.56
CA GLN A 155 18.95 1.43 32.33
C GLN A 155 19.42 0.29 31.44
N ALA A 156 18.74 0.03 30.32
CA ALA A 156 19.23 -0.95 29.33
C ALA A 156 20.57 -0.51 28.72
N GLY A 157 20.76 0.80 28.51
CA GLY A 157 22.03 1.38 28.05
C GLY A 157 23.16 1.20 29.07
N ILE A 158 22.89 1.42 30.35
CA ILE A 158 23.89 1.25 31.43
C ILE A 158 24.30 -0.22 31.56
N LEU A 159 23.34 -1.15 31.52
CA LEU A 159 23.62 -2.59 31.60
C LEU A 159 24.41 -3.09 30.39
N ALA A 160 24.07 -2.63 29.17
CA ALA A 160 24.81 -2.97 27.96
C ALA A 160 26.26 -2.44 28.01
N ALA A 161 26.46 -1.18 28.45
CA ALA A 161 27.79 -0.61 28.61
C ALA A 161 28.63 -1.35 29.66
N ALA A 162 28.03 -1.71 30.80
CA ALA A 162 28.68 -2.50 31.85
C ALA A 162 29.10 -3.89 31.34
N PHE A 163 28.24 -4.55 30.56
CA PHE A 163 28.53 -5.85 29.97
C PHE A 163 29.71 -5.79 28.98
N VAL A 164 29.73 -4.78 28.08
CA VAL A 164 30.84 -4.58 27.14
C VAL A 164 32.16 -4.31 27.87
N ALA A 165 32.14 -3.47 28.91
CA ALA A 165 33.31 -3.20 29.73
C ALA A 165 33.84 -4.48 30.41
N LEU A 166 32.95 -5.31 30.97
CA LEU A 166 33.30 -6.60 31.58
C LEU A 166 33.97 -7.54 30.57
N VAL A 167 33.39 -7.69 29.38
CA VAL A 167 33.96 -8.53 28.31
C VAL A 167 35.35 -8.01 27.91
N MET A 168 35.52 -6.70 27.77
CA MET A 168 36.80 -6.09 27.43
C MET A 168 37.85 -6.33 28.51
N VAL A 169 37.50 -6.26 29.80
CA VAL A 169 38.38 -6.61 30.92
C VAL A 169 38.79 -8.09 30.88
N ILE A 170 37.85 -8.99 30.59
CA ILE A 170 38.13 -10.44 30.47
C ILE A 170 39.06 -10.72 29.27
N VAL A 171 38.85 -10.06 28.14
CA VAL A 171 39.72 -10.21 26.97
C VAL A 171 41.11 -9.63 27.23
N ASN A 172 41.18 -8.47 27.90
CA ASN A 172 42.45 -7.82 28.23
C ASN A 172 43.25 -8.64 29.25
N SER A 173 42.61 -9.18 30.29
CA SER A 173 43.28 -10.04 31.27
C SER A 173 43.81 -11.32 30.62
N ARG A 174 43.06 -11.92 29.69
CA ARG A 174 43.54 -13.05 28.88
C ARG A 174 44.74 -12.68 28.01
N ARG A 175 44.78 -11.48 27.42
CA ARG A 175 45.96 -11.01 26.67
C ARG A 175 47.17 -10.85 27.58
N LEU A 176 47.00 -10.24 28.75
CA LEU A 176 48.06 -10.06 29.74
C LEU A 176 48.64 -11.41 30.23
N LEU A 177 47.78 -12.41 30.47
CA LEU A 177 48.24 -13.76 30.83
C LEU A 177 49.05 -14.42 29.71
N ARG A 178 48.71 -14.21 28.44
CA ARG A 178 49.52 -14.72 27.31
C ARG A 178 50.88 -14.03 27.23
N TYR A 179 50.94 -12.72 27.51
CA TYR A 179 52.22 -12.00 27.54
C TYR A 179 53.13 -12.43 28.69
N ALA A 180 52.56 -12.80 29.84
CA ALA A 180 53.33 -13.32 30.97
C ALA A 180 53.89 -14.72 30.67
N ALA A 181 53.10 -15.60 30.03
CA ALA A 181 53.52 -16.96 29.71
C ALA A 181 54.65 -17.02 28.64
N GLY A 182 54.68 -16.09 27.70
CA GLY A 182 55.67 -16.08 26.61
C GLY A 182 57.08 -15.65 27.01
N ARG A 183 57.30 -15.14 28.24
CA ARG A 183 58.60 -14.57 28.65
C ARG A 183 59.58 -15.59 29.25
N HIS A 184 59.17 -16.85 29.43
CA HIS A 184 59.99 -17.87 30.11
C HIS A 184 60.71 -18.89 29.20
N THR A 185 60.55 -18.83 27.88
CA THR A 185 61.11 -19.87 26.99
C THR A 185 62.42 -19.48 26.29
N GLY A 186 62.95 -18.27 26.49
CA GLY A 186 64.21 -17.84 25.90
C GLY A 186 65.41 -17.97 26.83
N ARG A 187 65.85 -19.19 27.16
CA ARG A 187 67.18 -19.40 27.78
C ARG A 187 68.20 -19.58 26.65
N PRO A 188 69.14 -18.65 26.44
CA PRO A 188 70.13 -18.77 25.38
C PRO A 188 71.05 -19.97 25.66
N THR A 189 71.06 -20.94 24.74
CA THR A 189 72.06 -22.00 24.71
C THR A 189 73.40 -21.41 24.29
N ALA A 190 74.42 -21.64 25.10
CA ALA A 190 75.77 -21.15 24.89
C ALA A 190 76.37 -21.63 23.55
N PRO A 191 77.21 -20.82 22.89
CA PRO A 191 77.86 -21.19 21.63
C PRO A 191 78.89 -22.30 21.85
N GLY A 192 78.77 -23.36 21.06
CA GLY A 192 79.66 -24.52 21.06
C GLY A 192 81.07 -24.18 20.57
N THR A 193 82.03 -24.81 21.22
CA THR A 193 83.46 -24.83 20.91
C THR A 193 83.75 -25.49 19.54
N PRO A 194 84.66 -24.94 18.72
CA PRO A 194 85.03 -25.55 17.44
C PRO A 194 85.98 -26.75 17.64
N PRO A 195 85.90 -27.78 16.76
CA PRO A 195 86.80 -28.93 16.81
C PRO A 195 88.18 -28.63 16.24
N SER A 196 89.20 -29.21 16.87
CA SER A 196 90.62 -29.20 16.49
C SER A 196 90.94 -30.19 15.37
#